data_AF-A0A965C7G7-F1
#
_entry.id   AF-A0A965C7G7-F1
#
_cell.length_a   1.000
_cell.length_b   1.000
_cell.length_c   1.000
_cell.angle_alpha   90.00
_cell.angle_beta   90.00
_cell.angle_gamma   90.00
#
_symmetry.space_group_name_H-M   'P 1'
#
loop_
_entity.id
_entity.type
_entity.pdbx_description
1 polymer ?
#
loop_
_entity_poly.entity_id
_entity_poly.type
_entity_poly.pdbx_seq_one_letter_code
_entity_poly.pdbx_strand_id
1 'polypeptide(L)'
;MMSSTSAVHDSHDDHPTGIMRWLTTTNHKDIGTMYLTFSLIMFLIGGLMILGVRAELFKPGLQLMKPEFFNQLIGVHALIMIFAALMPAATGFANWMLPLQIGAPDMALPRLNNWGFWLLPPAAILLTLPFTLALFGIGDGAIATGWTFYAPLSVQGGIGVDFAIFAVHILGISSVLGSINVIVTILNMRAPGMTLMKMPMFAWGWLITAFLLIATIPVLAGAVTMLLTDRHFGTHFFDAAGGGDPILFQHLFWFFGHPEVYIVLLPIWGFMPQVLQTFSRKPMYGYKAQVYSLWAIGILALVVWAHHFFTVGMPTPALLYFMYSTMSISLPLAVLFFCWIATIWRGSLSFETPMLFAIGWIILFGIGGLTGLVLADVAADQQYHHSYFVVAHFHYTLFAGGMMGVMTGVYYWLPKMTGHMYNEKLGKLHFWLTAIAFNFTFIPQFFLGLAGMPRRIPDYALQFADFNMISSIAAFVLGLSQLLFVYNIVSCVRGGKKATNKVWEGAEGLEWTLSSPPAAKPSMFQFDPGCCLY
;
A
#
# COMPACT_ATOMS: atom_id res chain seq x y z
N MET A 1 -17.33 58.40 27.21
CA MET A 1 -18.35 57.38 27.49
C MET A 1 -17.80 56.03 27.06
N MET A 2 -17.58 55.15 28.03
CA MET A 2 -17.22 53.75 27.83
C MET A 2 -18.34 53.01 27.10
N SER A 3 -17.98 52.13 26.18
CA SER A 3 -18.73 50.92 25.90
C SER A 3 -17.74 49.82 25.57
N SER A 4 -17.30 49.13 26.62
CA SER A 4 -16.59 47.87 26.57
C SER A 4 -17.55 46.76 26.15
N THR A 5 -17.51 46.32 24.90
CA THR A 5 -18.00 44.99 24.52
C THR A 5 -16.87 43.99 24.73
N SER A 6 -16.82 43.46 25.95
CA SER A 6 -16.13 42.21 26.26
C SER A 6 -16.78 41.09 25.44
N ALA A 7 -16.12 40.67 24.36
CA ALA A 7 -16.45 39.42 23.69
C ALA A 7 -16.13 38.28 24.67
N VAL A 8 -17.20 37.67 25.18
CA VAL A 8 -17.16 36.50 26.04
C VAL A 8 -16.45 35.37 25.28
N HIS A 9 -15.33 34.93 25.82
CA HIS A 9 -14.69 33.67 25.44
C HIS A 9 -15.54 32.52 25.97
N ASP A 10 -16.58 32.14 25.23
CA ASP A 10 -17.32 30.89 25.45
C ASP A 10 -17.39 30.10 24.14
N SER A 11 -16.49 29.13 24.01
CA SER A 11 -16.79 27.84 23.39
C SER A 11 -15.78 26.83 23.90
N HIS A 12 -16.06 26.28 25.08
CA HIS A 12 -15.68 24.90 25.35
C HIS A 12 -16.38 24.04 24.29
N ASP A 13 -15.72 23.84 23.14
CA ASP A 13 -16.10 22.80 22.17
C ASP A 13 -16.03 21.48 22.96
N ASP A 14 -17.19 20.97 23.41
CA ASP A 14 -17.36 19.65 24.02
C ASP A 14 -16.94 18.60 22.97
N HIS A 15 -15.64 18.32 22.92
CA HIS A 15 -15.11 17.26 22.09
C HIS A 15 -15.66 15.93 22.62
N PRO A 16 -16.38 15.15 21.79
CA PRO A 16 -16.87 13.85 22.22
C PRO A 16 -15.71 13.03 22.78
N THR A 17 -15.87 12.46 23.97
CA THR A 17 -14.87 11.59 24.61
C THR A 17 -15.21 10.11 24.38
N GLY A 18 -14.26 9.23 24.66
CA GLY A 18 -14.46 7.78 24.51
C GLY A 18 -14.70 7.34 23.06
N ILE A 19 -15.60 6.37 22.85
CA ILE A 19 -15.87 5.78 21.54
C ILE A 19 -16.51 6.79 20.58
N MET A 20 -17.36 7.68 21.09
CA MET A 20 -18.02 8.71 20.28
C MET A 20 -17.01 9.64 19.59
N ARG A 21 -15.86 9.90 20.23
CA ARG A 21 -14.75 10.62 19.58
C ARG A 21 -14.42 10.01 18.23
N TRP A 22 -14.18 8.71 18.19
CA TRP A 22 -13.70 8.01 17.00
C TRP A 22 -14.81 7.77 15.98
N LEU A 23 -16.04 7.51 16.43
CA LEU A 23 -17.18 7.33 15.52
C LEU A 23 -17.48 8.61 14.73
N THR A 24 -17.51 9.77 15.41
CA THR A 24 -17.97 11.03 14.81
C THR A 24 -16.86 12.03 14.53
N THR A 25 -15.58 11.64 14.62
CA THR A 25 -14.47 12.57 14.38
C THR A 25 -14.44 13.04 12.93
N THR A 26 -14.19 14.33 12.76
CA THR A 26 -13.84 14.93 11.47
C THR A 26 -12.36 15.29 11.39
N ASN A 27 -11.58 15.11 12.46
CA ASN A 27 -10.18 15.49 12.51
C ASN A 27 -9.33 14.55 11.65
N HIS A 28 -8.64 15.07 10.63
CA HIS A 28 -7.74 14.29 9.78
C HIS A 28 -6.71 13.44 10.54
N LYS A 29 -6.23 13.88 11.71
CA LYS A 29 -5.26 13.10 12.52
C LYS A 29 -5.91 11.89 13.20
N ASP A 30 -7.12 12.05 13.72
CA ASP A 30 -7.85 10.93 14.30
C ASP A 30 -8.22 9.92 13.21
N ILE A 31 -8.76 10.40 12.07
CA ILE A 31 -9.07 9.56 10.91
C ILE A 31 -7.82 8.85 10.40
N GLY A 32 -6.71 9.57 10.24
CA GLY A 32 -5.43 8.98 9.84
C GLY A 32 -4.94 7.89 10.80
N THR A 33 -5.15 8.07 12.11
CA THR A 33 -4.84 7.06 13.12
C THR A 33 -5.73 5.82 12.99
N MET A 34 -7.02 6.02 12.71
CA MET A 34 -7.96 4.92 12.46
C MET A 34 -7.53 4.10 11.23
N TYR A 35 -7.18 4.76 10.12
CA TYR A 35 -6.65 4.11 8.91
C TYR A 35 -5.38 3.31 9.18
N LEU A 36 -4.39 3.88 9.87
CA LEU A 36 -3.13 3.20 10.20
C LEU A 36 -3.35 2.02 11.15
N THR A 37 -4.27 2.14 12.11
CA THR A 37 -4.61 1.06 13.05
C THR A 37 -5.32 -0.08 12.33
N PHE A 38 -6.31 0.24 11.49
CA PHE A 38 -7.00 -0.73 10.64
C PHE A 38 -6.00 -1.46 9.74
N SER A 39 -5.13 -0.71 9.06
CA SER A 39 -4.08 -1.27 8.22
C SER A 39 -3.17 -2.24 8.99
N LEU A 40 -2.74 -1.89 10.20
CA LEU A 40 -1.91 -2.76 11.03
C LEU A 40 -2.63 -4.06 11.39
N ILE A 41 -3.92 -4.00 11.75
CA ILE A 41 -4.73 -5.19 12.05
C ILE A 41 -4.85 -6.08 10.80
N MET A 42 -5.19 -5.49 9.66
CA MET A 42 -5.34 -6.23 8.40
C MET A 42 -4.01 -6.79 7.89
N PHE A 43 -2.90 -6.09 8.10
CA PHE A 43 -1.55 -6.57 7.83
C PHE A 43 -1.24 -7.85 8.62
N LEU A 44 -1.58 -7.87 9.92
CA LEU A 44 -1.38 -9.07 10.75
C LEU A 44 -2.31 -10.21 10.33
N ILE A 45 -3.58 -9.93 10.01
CA ILE A 45 -4.53 -10.95 9.53
C ILE A 45 -4.05 -11.56 8.21
N GLY A 46 -3.69 -10.73 7.23
CA GLY A 46 -3.12 -11.19 5.96
C GLY A 46 -1.81 -11.95 6.17
N GLY A 47 -0.94 -11.47 7.07
CA GLY A 47 0.29 -12.15 7.47
C GLY A 47 0.04 -13.56 8.02
N LEU A 48 -0.94 -13.72 8.92
CA LEU A 48 -1.30 -15.03 9.47
C LEU A 48 -1.80 -15.99 8.39
N MET A 49 -2.59 -15.51 7.42
CA MET A 49 -3.07 -16.34 6.31
C MET A 49 -1.92 -16.90 5.48
N ILE A 50 -0.93 -16.06 5.12
CA ILE A 50 0.21 -16.52 4.32
C ILE A 50 1.19 -17.39 5.13
N LEU A 51 1.29 -17.18 6.45
CA LEU A 51 2.02 -18.12 7.32
C LEU A 51 1.36 -19.50 7.34
N GLY A 52 0.02 -19.57 7.29
CA GLY A 52 -0.71 -20.83 7.11
C GLY A 52 -0.35 -21.53 5.79
N VAL A 53 -0.31 -20.78 4.69
CA VAL A 53 0.11 -21.29 3.37
C VAL A 53 1.57 -21.78 3.40
N ARG A 54 2.47 -21.05 4.06
CA ARG A 54 3.88 -21.47 4.20
C ARG A 54 4.05 -22.68 5.13
N ALA A 55 3.17 -22.85 6.10
CA ALA A 55 3.14 -24.03 6.95
C ALA A 55 2.79 -25.28 6.15
N GLU A 56 1.78 -25.19 5.26
CA GLU A 56 1.43 -26.28 4.32
C GLU A 56 2.61 -26.62 3.43
N LEU A 57 3.25 -25.60 2.85
CA LEU A 57 4.35 -25.75 1.90
C LEU A 57 5.71 -26.02 2.56
N PHE A 58 5.76 -26.43 3.83
CA PHE A 58 7.02 -26.74 4.50
C PHE A 58 7.64 -28.06 4.01
N LYS A 59 6.79 -29.04 3.64
CA LYS A 59 7.20 -30.33 3.09
C LYS A 59 6.29 -30.74 1.93
N PRO A 60 6.78 -31.56 0.98
CA PRO A 60 5.95 -32.19 -0.05
C PRO A 60 4.81 -33.04 0.56
N GLY A 61 3.70 -33.13 -0.17
CA GLY A 61 2.45 -33.77 0.25
C GLY A 61 1.55 -32.83 1.04
N LEU A 62 0.23 -33.06 1.01
CA LEU A 62 -0.72 -32.30 1.83
C LEU A 62 -0.57 -32.66 3.33
N GLN A 63 -0.49 -31.64 4.19
CA GLN A 63 -0.19 -31.81 5.63
C GLN A 63 -1.29 -31.25 6.55
N LEU A 64 -1.65 -29.98 6.38
CA LEU A 64 -2.43 -29.20 7.34
C LEU A 64 -3.81 -28.82 6.78
N MET A 65 -3.93 -28.65 5.46
CA MET A 65 -5.16 -28.14 4.85
C MET A 65 -5.53 -28.81 3.54
N LYS A 66 -6.83 -28.74 3.21
CA LYS A 66 -7.35 -29.13 1.90
C LYS A 66 -6.96 -28.09 0.84
N PRO A 67 -6.78 -28.48 -0.43
CA PRO A 67 -6.48 -27.57 -1.54
C PRO A 67 -7.39 -26.34 -1.64
N GLU A 68 -8.68 -26.52 -1.36
CA GLU A 68 -9.66 -25.42 -1.41
C GLU A 68 -9.36 -24.35 -0.37
N PHE A 69 -9.14 -24.74 0.89
CA PHE A 69 -8.80 -23.79 1.95
C PHE A 69 -7.46 -23.10 1.70
N PHE A 70 -6.48 -23.82 1.13
CA PHE A 70 -5.21 -23.24 0.69
C PHE A 70 -5.42 -22.11 -0.33
N ASN A 71 -6.25 -22.34 -1.34
CA ASN A 71 -6.58 -21.32 -2.35
C ASN A 71 -7.33 -20.13 -1.75
N GLN A 72 -8.24 -20.39 -0.79
CA GLN A 72 -8.95 -19.33 -0.07
C GLN A 72 -7.99 -18.45 0.74
N LEU A 73 -7.04 -19.04 1.47
CA LEU A 73 -6.03 -18.28 2.22
C LEU A 73 -5.18 -17.40 1.31
N ILE A 74 -4.72 -17.91 0.17
CA ILE A 74 -3.94 -17.12 -0.80
C ILE A 74 -4.79 -15.99 -1.40
N GLY A 75 -6.02 -16.30 -1.81
CA GLY A 75 -6.94 -15.33 -2.41
C GLY A 75 -7.23 -14.16 -1.47
N VAL A 76 -7.65 -14.48 -0.25
CA VAL A 76 -7.99 -13.46 0.76
C VAL A 76 -6.75 -12.75 1.29
N HIS A 77 -5.61 -13.43 1.46
CA HIS A 77 -4.35 -12.79 1.81
C HIS A 77 -4.03 -11.63 0.85
N ALA A 78 -4.05 -11.89 -0.46
CA ALA A 78 -3.70 -10.86 -1.44
C ALA A 78 -4.72 -9.71 -1.47
N LEU A 79 -6.02 -10.00 -1.39
CA LEU A 79 -7.06 -8.96 -1.31
C LEU A 79 -6.90 -8.08 -0.06
N ILE A 80 -6.66 -8.71 1.10
CA ILE A 80 -6.42 -8.00 2.35
C ILE A 80 -5.16 -7.14 2.25
N MET A 81 -4.05 -7.68 1.76
CA MET A 81 -2.77 -6.97 1.75
C MET A 81 -2.79 -5.75 0.82
N ILE A 82 -3.41 -5.86 -0.35
CA ILE A 82 -3.50 -4.75 -1.31
C ILE A 82 -4.52 -3.72 -0.85
N PHE A 83 -5.78 -4.14 -0.65
CA PHE A 83 -6.88 -3.20 -0.44
C PHE A 83 -7.14 -2.81 1.01
N ALA A 84 -6.82 -3.67 1.98
CA ALA A 84 -7.16 -3.46 3.39
C ALA A 84 -5.94 -3.16 4.28
N ALA A 85 -4.73 -3.46 3.83
CA ALA A 85 -3.49 -3.11 4.54
C ALA A 85 -2.77 -1.95 3.86
N LEU A 86 -2.23 -2.15 2.65
CA LEU A 86 -1.31 -1.17 2.05
C LEU A 86 -2.02 0.14 1.64
N MET A 87 -3.16 0.06 0.97
CA MET A 87 -3.96 1.24 0.61
C MET A 87 -4.43 2.05 1.83
N PRO A 88 -4.97 1.44 2.89
CA PRO A 88 -5.30 2.14 4.12
C PRO A 88 -4.09 2.72 4.86
N ALA A 89 -2.93 2.05 4.86
CA ALA A 89 -1.71 2.63 5.44
C ALA A 89 -1.34 3.93 4.72
N ALA A 90 -1.30 3.88 3.38
CA ALA A 90 -0.99 5.04 2.57
C ALA A 90 -1.99 6.18 2.87
N THR A 91 -3.30 5.89 2.84
CA THR A 91 -4.36 6.88 3.09
C THR A 91 -4.32 7.42 4.52
N GLY A 92 -3.89 6.61 5.49
CA GLY A 92 -3.63 7.02 6.86
C GLY A 92 -2.50 8.04 6.96
N PHE A 93 -1.39 7.84 6.24
CA PHE A 93 -0.35 8.86 6.12
C PHE A 93 -0.83 10.11 5.40
N ALA A 94 -1.63 9.97 4.34
CA ALA A 94 -2.19 11.10 3.61
C ALA A 94 -2.98 12.01 4.55
N ASN A 95 -3.89 11.39 5.32
CA ASN A 95 -4.70 12.05 6.32
C ASN A 95 -3.85 12.75 7.39
N TRP A 96 -2.85 12.06 7.93
CA TRP A 96 -1.99 12.65 8.95
C TRP A 96 -1.13 13.80 8.42
N MET A 97 -0.50 13.61 7.26
CA MET A 97 0.65 14.43 6.84
C MET A 97 0.28 15.45 5.78
N LEU A 98 -0.67 15.21 4.86
CA LEU A 98 -0.95 16.16 3.79
C LEU A 98 -1.37 17.54 4.33
N PRO A 99 -2.35 17.67 5.25
CA PRO A 99 -2.71 18.98 5.77
C PRO A 99 -1.54 19.68 6.47
N LEU A 100 -0.76 18.93 7.27
CA LEU A 100 0.39 19.49 7.97
C LEU A 100 1.48 19.97 6.99
N GLN A 101 1.76 19.20 5.95
CA GLN A 101 2.80 19.47 4.96
C GLN A 101 2.46 20.60 3.99
N ILE A 102 1.17 20.83 3.72
CA ILE A 102 0.73 21.95 2.87
C ILE A 102 0.29 23.18 3.66
N GLY A 103 0.32 23.14 5.00
CA GLY A 103 -0.09 24.24 5.87
C GLY A 103 -1.61 24.44 5.97
N ALA A 104 -2.39 23.39 5.74
CA ALA A 104 -3.84 23.38 5.88
C ALA A 104 -4.29 22.97 7.29
N PRO A 105 -5.42 23.50 7.80
CA PRO A 105 -5.92 23.15 9.13
C PRO A 105 -6.54 21.74 9.22
N ASP A 106 -7.06 21.23 8.09
CA ASP A 106 -7.72 19.92 7.97
C ASP A 106 -7.78 19.53 6.47
N MET A 107 -8.38 18.37 6.17
CA MET A 107 -8.78 18.00 4.80
C MET A 107 -10.00 18.82 4.32
N ALA A 108 -10.17 18.97 3.01
CA ALA A 108 -11.22 19.80 2.40
C ALA A 108 -12.66 19.30 2.68
N LEU A 109 -12.84 17.98 2.78
CA LEU A 109 -14.14 17.34 2.99
C LEU A 109 -14.11 16.45 4.23
N PRO A 110 -14.07 17.02 5.46
CA PRO A 110 -13.85 16.25 6.70
C PRO A 110 -14.88 15.17 6.99
N ARG A 111 -16.17 15.40 6.66
CA ARG A 111 -17.23 14.40 6.83
C ARG A 111 -17.13 13.26 5.81
N LEU A 112 -16.77 13.60 4.57
CA LEU A 112 -16.54 12.61 3.51
C LEU A 112 -15.35 11.72 3.87
N ASN A 113 -14.34 12.33 4.49
CA ASN A 113 -13.15 11.64 4.98
C ASN A 113 -13.47 10.59 6.05
N ASN A 114 -14.37 10.92 6.98
CA ASN A 114 -14.88 9.99 8.00
C ASN A 114 -15.64 8.82 7.34
N TRP A 115 -16.51 9.10 6.37
CA TRP A 115 -17.19 8.08 5.58
C TRP A 115 -16.22 7.17 4.83
N GLY A 116 -15.16 7.72 4.24
CA GLY A 116 -14.11 6.94 3.60
C GLY A 116 -13.57 5.85 4.53
N PHE A 117 -13.23 6.22 5.78
CA PHE A 117 -12.75 5.22 6.75
C PHE A 117 -13.83 4.17 7.08
N TRP A 118 -15.06 4.57 7.39
CA TRP A 118 -16.08 3.66 7.90
C TRP A 118 -16.61 2.65 6.88
N LEU A 119 -16.29 2.81 5.60
CA LEU A 119 -16.52 1.81 4.58
C LEU A 119 -15.52 0.63 4.68
N LEU A 120 -14.33 0.82 5.26
CA LEU A 120 -13.31 -0.23 5.32
C LEU A 120 -13.67 -1.41 6.23
N PRO A 121 -14.14 -1.24 7.49
CA PRO A 121 -14.45 -2.38 8.35
C PRO A 121 -15.54 -3.31 7.78
N PRO A 122 -16.68 -2.81 7.26
CA PRO A 122 -17.65 -3.67 6.58
C PRO A 122 -17.05 -4.44 5.41
N ALA A 123 -16.19 -3.82 4.60
CA ALA A 123 -15.55 -4.51 3.48
C ALA A 123 -14.58 -5.62 3.93
N ALA A 124 -13.77 -5.37 4.97
CA ALA A 124 -12.90 -6.39 5.54
C ALA A 124 -13.69 -7.55 6.18
N ILE A 125 -14.83 -7.25 6.80
CA ILE A 125 -15.76 -8.27 7.29
C ILE A 125 -16.26 -9.09 6.10
N LEU A 126 -16.70 -8.49 4.99
CA LEU A 126 -17.15 -9.24 3.82
C LEU A 126 -16.06 -10.16 3.25
N LEU A 127 -14.78 -9.76 3.28
CA LEU A 127 -13.67 -10.63 2.84
C LEU A 127 -13.41 -11.84 3.76
N THR A 128 -13.72 -11.73 5.05
CA THR A 128 -13.33 -12.72 6.06
C THR A 128 -14.49 -13.53 6.63
N LEU A 129 -15.70 -12.97 6.63
CA LEU A 129 -16.95 -13.59 7.09
C LEU A 129 -17.21 -14.94 6.43
N PRO A 130 -16.95 -15.17 5.12
CA PRO A 130 -17.16 -16.48 4.51
C PRO A 130 -16.40 -17.62 5.18
N PHE A 131 -15.21 -17.37 5.74
CA PHE A 131 -14.49 -18.40 6.51
C PHE A 131 -15.30 -18.85 7.73
N THR A 132 -15.89 -17.90 8.46
CA THR A 132 -16.69 -18.22 9.64
C THR A 132 -18.04 -18.85 9.27
N LEU A 133 -18.68 -18.39 8.18
CA LEU A 133 -19.94 -18.97 7.70
C LEU A 133 -19.78 -20.44 7.29
N ALA A 134 -18.65 -20.79 6.67
CA ALA A 134 -18.34 -22.18 6.32
C ALA A 134 -18.23 -23.10 7.54
N LEU A 135 -17.77 -22.58 8.70
CA LEU A 135 -17.75 -23.37 9.95
C LEU A 135 -19.15 -23.74 10.45
N PHE A 136 -20.16 -22.95 10.08
CA PHE A 136 -21.58 -23.21 10.36
C PHE A 136 -22.30 -23.92 9.21
N GLY A 137 -21.58 -24.40 8.20
CA GLY A 137 -22.15 -25.09 7.03
C GLY A 137 -22.87 -24.15 6.05
N ILE A 138 -22.60 -22.85 6.10
CA ILE A 138 -23.19 -21.85 5.20
C ILE A 138 -22.16 -21.48 4.11
N GLY A 139 -22.38 -22.01 2.90
CA GLY A 139 -21.48 -21.82 1.75
C GLY A 139 -20.15 -22.57 1.88
N ASP A 140 -19.29 -22.40 0.87
CA ASP A 140 -18.06 -23.21 0.71
C ASP A 140 -16.79 -22.53 1.24
N GLY A 141 -16.95 -21.39 1.92
CA GLY A 141 -15.84 -20.56 2.41
C GLY A 141 -15.61 -19.32 1.55
N ALA A 142 -14.41 -18.75 1.69
CA ALA A 142 -14.05 -17.52 1.00
C ALA A 142 -13.73 -17.75 -0.49
N ILE A 143 -13.39 -16.67 -1.20
CA ILE A 143 -12.99 -16.74 -2.60
C ILE A 143 -11.74 -17.64 -2.80
N ALA A 144 -11.89 -18.72 -3.56
CA ALA A 144 -10.81 -19.64 -3.91
C ALA A 144 -10.27 -19.48 -5.34
N THR A 145 -10.74 -18.47 -6.07
CA THR A 145 -10.33 -18.22 -7.48
C THR A 145 -9.07 -17.34 -7.58
N GLY A 146 -8.50 -16.99 -6.43
CA GLY A 146 -7.43 -16.01 -6.28
C GLY A 146 -7.94 -14.56 -6.33
N TRP A 147 -7.09 -13.62 -5.91
CA TRP A 147 -7.44 -12.19 -5.84
C TRP A 147 -7.76 -11.53 -7.18
N THR A 148 -7.50 -12.24 -8.29
CA THR A 148 -7.68 -11.73 -9.65
C THR A 148 -9.05 -12.03 -10.24
N PHE A 149 -9.93 -12.81 -9.58
CA PHE A 149 -11.30 -13.06 -10.03
C PHE A 149 -11.44 -13.56 -11.48
N TYR A 150 -10.46 -14.29 -12.01
CA TYR A 150 -10.47 -14.68 -13.42
C TYR A 150 -11.71 -15.52 -13.77
N ALA A 151 -12.45 -15.06 -14.78
CA ALA A 151 -13.42 -15.89 -15.49
C ALA A 151 -12.69 -16.97 -16.31
N PRO A 152 -13.30 -18.16 -16.51
CA PRO A 152 -14.64 -18.56 -16.08
C PRO A 152 -14.72 -19.07 -14.63
N LEU A 153 -13.59 -19.23 -13.93
CA LEU A 153 -13.56 -19.83 -12.59
C LEU A 153 -14.36 -19.01 -11.57
N SER A 154 -14.29 -17.68 -11.64
CA SER A 154 -15.08 -16.79 -10.78
C SER A 154 -16.58 -16.80 -11.09
N VAL A 155 -16.99 -17.10 -12.34
CA VAL A 155 -18.39 -17.30 -12.70
C VAL A 155 -18.94 -18.55 -12.03
N GLN A 156 -18.13 -19.62 -11.99
CA GLN A 156 -18.50 -20.91 -11.40
C GLN A 156 -18.30 -21.00 -9.87
N GLY A 157 -17.72 -19.96 -9.25
CA GLY A 157 -17.38 -19.97 -7.83
C GLY A 157 -18.60 -19.91 -6.90
N GLY A 158 -18.42 -20.34 -5.65
CA GLY A 158 -19.46 -20.23 -4.62
C GLY A 158 -19.71 -18.80 -4.13
N ILE A 159 -20.56 -18.66 -3.11
CA ILE A 159 -20.96 -17.37 -2.52
C ILE A 159 -19.78 -16.52 -2.04
N GLY A 160 -18.63 -17.12 -1.71
CA GLY A 160 -17.40 -16.40 -1.34
C GLY A 160 -16.90 -15.43 -2.41
N VAL A 161 -17.18 -15.69 -3.69
CA VAL A 161 -16.90 -14.74 -4.79
C VAL A 161 -17.80 -13.50 -4.67
N ASP A 162 -19.08 -13.67 -4.35
CA ASP A 162 -20.03 -12.56 -4.21
C ASP A 162 -19.65 -11.66 -3.05
N PHE A 163 -19.27 -12.24 -1.91
CA PHE A 163 -18.73 -11.51 -0.77
C PHE A 163 -17.50 -10.67 -1.16
N ALA A 164 -16.58 -11.25 -1.92
CA ALA A 164 -15.39 -10.54 -2.38
C ALA A 164 -15.73 -9.43 -3.41
N ILE A 165 -16.71 -9.64 -4.29
CA ILE A 165 -17.21 -8.61 -5.22
C ILE A 165 -17.78 -7.42 -4.44
N PHE A 166 -18.66 -7.65 -3.45
CA PHE A 166 -19.23 -6.57 -2.65
C PHE A 166 -18.17 -5.85 -1.81
N ALA A 167 -17.20 -6.59 -1.24
CA ALA A 167 -16.08 -5.98 -0.53
C ALA A 167 -15.28 -5.02 -1.43
N VAL A 168 -14.93 -5.46 -2.65
CA VAL A 168 -14.18 -4.63 -3.61
C VAL A 168 -14.96 -3.38 -4.02
N HIS A 169 -16.29 -3.46 -4.18
CA HIS A 169 -17.11 -2.26 -4.44
C HIS A 169 -17.02 -1.25 -3.30
N ILE A 170 -17.18 -1.70 -2.05
CA ILE A 170 -17.14 -0.82 -0.87
C ILE A 170 -15.74 -0.18 -0.72
N LEU A 171 -14.68 -0.98 -0.92
CA LEU A 171 -13.29 -0.50 -0.92
C LEU A 171 -13.07 0.53 -2.04
N GLY A 172 -13.59 0.28 -3.24
CA GLY A 172 -13.51 1.20 -4.36
C GLY A 172 -14.19 2.54 -4.09
N ILE A 173 -15.40 2.52 -3.51
CA ILE A 173 -16.11 3.75 -3.10
C ILE A 173 -15.27 4.54 -2.09
N SER A 174 -14.75 3.88 -1.06
CA SER A 174 -13.86 4.51 -0.07
C SER A 174 -12.67 5.22 -0.75
N SER A 175 -11.98 4.53 -1.66
CA SER A 175 -10.81 5.06 -2.36
C SER A 175 -11.16 6.26 -3.26
N VAL A 176 -12.29 6.24 -3.97
CA VAL A 176 -12.75 7.37 -4.79
C VAL A 176 -13.07 8.59 -3.92
N LEU A 177 -13.79 8.40 -2.81
CA LEU A 177 -14.11 9.48 -1.87
C LEU A 177 -12.84 10.11 -1.28
N GLY A 178 -11.87 9.27 -0.87
CA GLY A 178 -10.57 9.71 -0.39
C GLY A 178 -9.79 10.50 -1.44
N SER A 179 -9.81 10.03 -2.69
CA SER A 179 -9.09 10.67 -3.81
C SER A 179 -9.63 12.06 -4.14
N ILE A 180 -10.96 12.21 -4.21
CA ILE A 180 -11.61 13.51 -4.39
C ILE A 180 -11.19 14.46 -3.27
N ASN A 181 -11.24 13.99 -2.02
CA ASN A 181 -10.87 14.80 -0.87
C ASN A 181 -9.39 15.24 -0.93
N VAL A 182 -8.46 14.34 -1.27
CA VAL A 182 -7.04 14.66 -1.45
C VAL A 182 -6.82 15.71 -2.54
N ILE A 183 -7.45 15.55 -3.72
CA ILE A 183 -7.31 16.50 -4.84
C ILE A 183 -7.78 17.89 -4.42
N VAL A 184 -8.98 17.99 -3.84
CA VAL A 184 -9.54 19.28 -3.41
C VAL A 184 -8.69 19.91 -2.31
N THR A 185 -8.20 19.12 -1.35
CA THR A 185 -7.33 19.59 -0.27
C THR A 185 -6.03 20.16 -0.83
N ILE A 186 -5.32 19.40 -1.67
CA ILE A 186 -4.05 19.84 -2.25
C ILE A 186 -4.27 21.07 -3.14
N LEU A 187 -5.26 21.06 -4.03
CA LEU A 187 -5.42 22.14 -5.02
C LEU A 187 -5.95 23.44 -4.42
N ASN A 188 -6.77 23.40 -3.37
CA ASN A 188 -7.49 24.57 -2.87
C ASN A 188 -7.05 25.05 -1.48
N MET A 189 -6.34 24.24 -0.67
CA MET A 189 -6.06 24.57 0.74
C MET A 189 -4.58 24.75 1.09
N ARG A 190 -3.69 24.77 0.09
CA ARG A 190 -2.26 25.08 0.32
C ARG A 190 -2.08 26.46 0.96
N ALA A 191 -1.09 26.56 1.84
CA ALA A 191 -0.65 27.81 2.42
C ALA A 191 -0.34 28.87 1.34
N PRO A 192 -0.67 30.15 1.56
CA PRO A 192 -0.36 31.22 0.63
C PRO A 192 1.13 31.24 0.26
N GLY A 193 1.45 31.34 -1.03
CA GLY A 193 2.83 31.36 -1.53
C GLY A 193 3.41 29.99 -1.93
N MET A 194 2.74 28.88 -1.56
CA MET A 194 3.10 27.52 -1.99
C MET A 194 2.52 27.21 -3.38
N THR A 195 3.32 27.43 -4.42
CA THR A 195 2.99 26.98 -5.78
C THR A 195 3.11 25.46 -5.91
N LEU A 196 2.55 24.85 -6.97
CA LEU A 196 2.63 23.40 -7.19
C LEU A 196 4.08 22.87 -7.17
N MET A 197 5.01 23.59 -7.79
CA MET A 197 6.43 23.21 -7.81
C MET A 197 7.19 23.53 -6.51
N LYS A 198 6.51 23.98 -5.46
CA LYS A 198 7.06 24.14 -4.10
C LYS A 198 6.44 23.15 -3.10
N MET A 199 5.52 22.29 -3.54
CA MET A 199 4.90 21.30 -2.65
C MET A 199 5.90 20.23 -2.22
N PRO A 200 5.75 19.64 -1.03
CA PRO A 200 6.52 18.46 -0.67
C PRO A 200 6.27 17.28 -1.63
N MET A 201 7.29 16.45 -1.86
CA MET A 201 7.20 15.33 -2.80
C MET A 201 6.08 14.33 -2.44
N PHE A 202 5.76 14.17 -1.15
CA PHE A 202 4.64 13.37 -0.68
C PHE A 202 3.28 13.86 -1.20
N ALA A 203 3.09 15.18 -1.31
CA ALA A 203 1.88 15.75 -1.89
C ALA A 203 1.78 15.48 -3.39
N TRP A 204 2.90 15.51 -4.13
CA TRP A 204 2.92 15.08 -5.54
C TRP A 204 2.59 13.60 -5.72
N GLY A 205 3.19 12.72 -4.90
CA GLY A 205 2.88 11.29 -4.89
C GLY A 205 1.39 11.04 -4.70
N TRP A 206 0.76 11.73 -3.73
CA TRP A 206 -0.68 11.62 -3.49
C TRP A 206 -1.56 12.24 -4.57
N LEU A 207 -1.16 13.38 -5.13
CA LEU A 207 -1.94 14.03 -6.19
C LEU A 207 -2.08 13.10 -7.41
N ILE A 208 -0.98 12.48 -7.82
CA ILE A 208 -0.96 11.53 -8.94
C ILE A 208 -1.75 10.27 -8.58
N THR A 209 -1.54 9.73 -7.37
CA THR A 209 -2.29 8.58 -6.84
C THR A 209 -3.81 8.81 -6.90
N ALA A 210 -4.28 9.98 -6.47
CA ALA A 210 -5.69 10.31 -6.45
C ALA A 210 -6.31 10.42 -7.85
N PHE A 211 -5.58 10.97 -8.82
CA PHE A 211 -6.06 10.98 -10.21
C PHE A 211 -6.12 9.59 -10.82
N LEU A 212 -5.13 8.73 -10.54
CA LEU A 212 -5.13 7.35 -11.00
C LEU A 212 -6.32 6.57 -10.42
N LEU A 213 -6.58 6.69 -9.12
CA LEU A 213 -7.73 6.05 -8.47
C LEU A 213 -9.06 6.45 -9.12
N ILE A 214 -9.27 7.73 -9.41
CA ILE A 214 -10.49 8.20 -10.09
C ILE A 214 -10.59 7.62 -11.50
N ALA A 215 -9.47 7.48 -12.21
CA ALA A 215 -9.45 6.96 -13.58
C ALA A 215 -9.69 5.43 -13.65
N THR A 216 -9.27 4.66 -12.65
CA THR A 216 -9.15 3.20 -12.77
C THR A 216 -10.17 2.42 -11.94
N ILE A 217 -10.54 2.90 -10.74
CA ILE A 217 -11.50 2.20 -9.87
C ILE A 217 -12.86 1.98 -10.53
N PRO A 218 -13.44 2.95 -11.29
CA PRO A 218 -14.70 2.71 -11.98
C PRO A 218 -14.66 1.55 -12.97
N VAL A 219 -13.50 1.29 -13.60
CA VAL A 219 -13.34 0.16 -14.54
C VAL A 219 -13.37 -1.17 -13.80
N LEU A 220 -12.71 -1.27 -12.64
CA LEU A 220 -12.80 -2.45 -11.78
C LEU A 220 -14.24 -2.69 -11.33
N ALA A 221 -14.92 -1.64 -10.84
CA ALA A 221 -16.31 -1.73 -10.41
C ALA A 221 -17.22 -2.24 -11.54
N GLY A 222 -17.00 -1.75 -12.76
CA GLY A 222 -17.67 -2.28 -13.96
C GLY A 222 -17.38 -3.76 -14.20
N ALA A 223 -16.11 -4.18 -14.14
CA ALA A 223 -15.69 -5.58 -14.32
C ALA A 223 -16.34 -6.54 -13.31
N VAL A 224 -16.30 -6.19 -12.03
CA VAL A 224 -16.88 -7.03 -10.97
C VAL A 224 -18.41 -6.97 -10.94
N THR A 225 -19.03 -5.88 -11.44
CA THR A 225 -20.48 -5.81 -11.65
C THR A 225 -20.90 -6.73 -12.80
N MET A 226 -20.21 -6.69 -13.94
CA MET A 226 -20.47 -7.61 -15.07
C MET A 226 -20.30 -9.07 -14.63
N LEU A 227 -19.31 -9.36 -13.80
CA LEU A 227 -19.11 -10.69 -13.23
C LEU A 227 -20.27 -11.09 -12.31
N LEU A 228 -20.76 -10.17 -11.47
CA LEU A 228 -21.92 -10.41 -10.60
C LEU A 228 -23.20 -10.68 -11.43
N THR A 229 -23.39 -9.97 -12.54
CA THR A 229 -24.54 -10.19 -13.42
C THR A 229 -24.45 -11.51 -14.18
N ASP A 230 -23.25 -11.94 -14.58
CA ASP A 230 -23.05 -13.26 -15.18
C ASP A 230 -23.38 -14.39 -14.19
N ARG A 231 -23.14 -14.16 -12.89
CA ARG A 231 -23.42 -15.13 -11.84
C ARG A 231 -24.90 -15.23 -11.45
N HIS A 232 -25.63 -14.11 -11.45
CA HIS A 232 -26.98 -14.06 -10.81
C HIS A 232 -28.11 -13.57 -11.71
N PHE A 233 -27.81 -12.96 -12.86
CA PHE A 233 -28.80 -12.31 -13.72
C PHE A 233 -28.83 -12.85 -15.15
N GLY A 234 -28.06 -13.91 -15.44
CA GLY A 234 -28.05 -14.59 -16.74
C GLY A 234 -27.44 -13.75 -17.87
N THR A 235 -26.56 -12.81 -17.54
CA THR A 235 -25.72 -12.17 -18.56
C THR A 235 -24.58 -13.10 -18.96
N HIS A 236 -23.93 -12.82 -20.10
CA HIS A 236 -22.82 -13.61 -20.61
C HIS A 236 -21.69 -12.70 -21.11
N PHE A 237 -21.21 -11.79 -20.26
CA PHE A 237 -20.09 -10.91 -20.61
C PHE A 237 -18.77 -11.69 -20.76
N PHE A 238 -18.53 -12.64 -19.84
CA PHE A 238 -17.29 -13.40 -19.75
C PHE A 238 -17.49 -14.90 -19.94
N ASP A 239 -18.73 -15.35 -20.08
CA ASP A 239 -19.07 -16.74 -20.38
C ASP A 239 -19.01 -17.04 -21.89
N ALA A 240 -18.01 -17.80 -22.30
CA ALA A 240 -17.82 -18.20 -23.70
C ALA A 240 -19.00 -19.02 -24.25
N ALA A 241 -19.74 -19.77 -23.42
CA ALA A 241 -20.89 -20.54 -23.88
C ALA A 241 -22.06 -19.65 -24.34
N GLY A 242 -22.18 -18.45 -23.75
CA GLY A 242 -23.15 -17.43 -24.14
C GLY A 242 -22.62 -16.39 -25.14
N GLY A 243 -21.42 -16.59 -25.70
CA GLY A 243 -20.79 -15.68 -26.65
C GLY A 243 -19.94 -14.56 -26.02
N GLY A 244 -19.72 -14.59 -24.72
CA GLY A 244 -18.82 -13.68 -24.00
C GLY A 244 -17.35 -14.01 -24.18
N ASP A 245 -16.47 -13.14 -23.67
CA ASP A 245 -15.01 -13.29 -23.76
C ASP A 245 -14.37 -13.32 -22.37
N PRO A 246 -13.86 -14.47 -21.88
CA PRO A 246 -13.12 -14.53 -20.62
C PRO A 246 -11.86 -13.66 -20.59
N ILE A 247 -11.23 -13.37 -21.74
CA ILE A 247 -10.02 -12.54 -21.84
C ILE A 247 -10.39 -11.06 -21.65
N LEU A 248 -11.59 -10.64 -22.02
CA LEU A 248 -12.10 -9.28 -21.74
C LEU A 248 -12.04 -8.98 -20.24
N PHE A 249 -12.36 -9.95 -19.38
CA PHE A 249 -12.23 -9.78 -17.93
C PHE A 249 -10.80 -9.41 -17.53
N GLN A 250 -9.80 -10.08 -18.13
CA GLN A 250 -8.39 -9.81 -17.83
C GLN A 250 -7.99 -8.39 -18.27
N HIS A 251 -8.44 -7.93 -19.44
CA HIS A 251 -8.20 -6.55 -19.87
C HIS A 251 -8.77 -5.55 -18.86
N LEU A 252 -10.02 -5.70 -18.45
CA LEU A 252 -10.68 -4.77 -17.54
C LEU A 252 -10.06 -4.81 -16.13
N PHE A 253 -9.81 -6.02 -15.61
CA PHE A 253 -9.20 -6.19 -14.29
C PHE A 253 -7.80 -5.58 -14.26
N TRP A 254 -6.95 -5.83 -15.26
CA TRP A 254 -5.58 -5.32 -15.26
C TRP A 254 -5.45 -3.87 -15.68
N PHE A 255 -6.40 -3.33 -16.46
CA PHE A 255 -6.49 -1.88 -16.67
C PHE A 255 -6.58 -1.13 -15.34
N PHE A 256 -7.24 -1.73 -14.34
CA PHE A 256 -7.16 -1.29 -12.96
C PHE A 256 -5.90 -1.79 -12.24
N GLY A 257 -5.65 -3.10 -12.30
CA GLY A 257 -4.71 -3.78 -11.42
C GLY A 257 -3.26 -3.37 -11.63
N HIS A 258 -2.88 -2.97 -12.85
CA HIS A 258 -1.54 -2.46 -13.10
C HIS A 258 -1.34 -1.03 -12.54
N PRO A 259 -2.21 -0.04 -12.81
CA PRO A 259 -2.17 1.22 -12.09
C PRO A 259 -2.20 1.09 -10.57
N GLU A 260 -2.97 0.13 -10.03
CA GLU A 260 -3.08 -0.08 -8.58
C GLU A 260 -1.73 -0.34 -7.90
N VAL A 261 -0.81 -1.05 -8.56
CA VAL A 261 0.51 -1.29 -7.98
C VAL A 261 1.35 -0.02 -7.87
N TYR A 262 1.09 1.00 -8.70
CA TYR A 262 1.71 2.31 -8.52
C TYR A 262 0.95 3.18 -7.53
N ILE A 263 -0.38 3.10 -7.50
CA ILE A 263 -1.23 3.81 -6.55
C ILE A 263 -0.78 3.51 -5.11
N VAL A 264 -0.43 2.26 -4.80
CA VAL A 264 0.09 1.88 -3.47
C VAL A 264 1.54 2.30 -3.21
N LEU A 265 2.34 2.55 -4.26
CA LEU A 265 3.79 2.83 -4.13
C LEU A 265 4.15 4.32 -4.26
N LEU A 266 3.45 5.08 -5.10
CA LEU A 266 3.68 6.50 -5.33
C LEU A 266 3.64 7.35 -4.04
N PRO A 267 2.74 7.10 -3.07
CA PRO A 267 2.78 7.78 -1.78
C PRO A 267 4.07 7.54 -1.02
N ILE A 268 4.59 6.31 -1.05
CA ILE A 268 5.82 5.91 -0.36
C ILE A 268 7.03 6.56 -1.03
N TRP A 269 7.07 6.52 -2.36
CA TRP A 269 8.10 7.21 -3.15
C TRP A 269 8.04 8.73 -2.92
N GLY A 270 6.86 9.26 -2.59
CA GLY A 270 6.65 10.65 -2.25
C GLY A 270 7.35 11.09 -0.97
N PHE A 271 7.32 10.28 0.10
CA PHE A 271 8.00 10.65 1.36
C PHE A 271 9.40 10.07 1.52
N MET A 272 9.79 9.04 0.76
CA MET A 272 11.12 8.44 0.88
C MET A 272 12.25 9.48 0.71
N PRO A 273 12.22 10.40 -0.28
CA PRO A 273 13.20 11.47 -0.39
C PRO A 273 13.30 12.37 0.84
N GLN A 274 12.18 12.60 1.55
CA GLN A 274 12.16 13.41 2.78
C GLN A 274 12.91 12.71 3.92
N VAL A 275 12.74 11.38 4.03
CA VAL A 275 13.47 10.55 5.00
C VAL A 275 14.97 10.57 4.67
N LEU A 276 15.32 10.33 3.40
CA LEU A 276 16.72 10.35 2.95
C LEU A 276 17.38 11.71 3.20
N GLN A 277 16.69 12.81 2.87
CA GLN A 277 17.16 14.18 3.15
C GLN A 277 17.42 14.39 4.64
N THR A 278 16.48 13.97 5.49
CA THR A 278 16.54 14.18 6.94
C THR A 278 17.77 13.54 7.57
N PHE A 279 18.04 12.29 7.25
CA PHE A 279 19.14 11.55 7.84
C PHE A 279 20.47 11.68 7.08
N SER A 280 20.47 12.31 5.90
CA SER A 280 21.68 12.68 5.16
C SER A 280 22.11 14.13 5.38
N ARG A 281 21.27 14.96 6.03
CA ARG A 281 21.48 16.40 6.25
C ARG A 281 21.83 17.13 4.94
N LYS A 282 21.13 16.75 3.87
CA LYS A 282 21.37 17.26 2.51
C LYS A 282 20.02 17.47 1.82
N PRO A 283 19.83 18.61 1.11
CA PRO A 283 18.61 18.84 0.36
C PRO A 283 18.31 17.72 -0.65
N MET A 284 17.02 17.49 -0.90
CA MET A 284 16.55 16.53 -1.90
C MET A 284 17.17 16.81 -3.27
N TYR A 285 17.83 15.80 -3.84
CA TYR A 285 18.44 15.94 -5.16
C TYR A 285 17.40 15.81 -6.27
N GLY A 286 17.44 16.70 -7.27
CA GLY A 286 16.67 16.54 -8.50
C GLY A 286 15.15 16.65 -8.34
N TYR A 287 14.64 17.49 -7.43
CA TYR A 287 13.21 17.65 -7.17
C TYR A 287 12.34 17.73 -8.44
N LYS A 288 12.70 18.59 -9.41
CA LYS A 288 11.94 18.71 -10.68
C LYS A 288 11.97 17.41 -11.50
N ALA A 289 13.12 16.75 -11.57
CA ALA A 289 13.25 15.48 -12.28
C ALA A 289 12.38 14.41 -11.64
N GLN A 290 12.36 14.34 -10.31
CA GLN A 290 11.50 13.42 -9.58
C GLN A 290 10.01 13.70 -9.82
N VAL A 291 9.56 14.96 -9.78
CA VAL A 291 8.15 15.32 -10.09
C VAL A 291 7.76 14.87 -11.50
N TYR A 292 8.59 15.13 -12.51
CA TYR A 292 8.32 14.69 -13.88
C TYR A 292 8.35 13.17 -14.03
N SER A 293 9.24 12.48 -13.31
CA SER A 293 9.27 11.01 -13.28
C SER A 293 7.99 10.43 -12.67
N LEU A 294 7.46 11.00 -11.58
CA LEU A 294 6.19 10.55 -11.01
C LEU A 294 5.03 10.74 -12.00
N TRP A 295 4.98 11.86 -12.71
CA TRP A 295 3.98 12.10 -13.77
C TRP A 295 4.10 11.11 -14.92
N ALA A 296 5.33 10.87 -15.41
CA ALA A 296 5.58 9.92 -16.47
C ALA A 296 5.14 8.51 -16.07
N ILE A 297 5.42 8.07 -14.84
CA ILE A 297 4.96 6.78 -14.31
C ILE A 297 3.45 6.74 -14.22
N GLY A 298 2.80 7.80 -13.71
CA GLY A 298 1.34 7.87 -13.64
C GLY A 298 0.67 7.74 -15.02
N ILE A 299 1.19 8.41 -16.05
CA ILE A 299 0.65 8.29 -17.41
C ILE A 299 0.91 6.90 -17.99
N LEU A 300 2.14 6.41 -17.87
CA LEU A 300 2.52 5.10 -18.41
C LEU A 300 1.77 3.95 -17.74
N ALA A 301 1.41 4.08 -16.46
CA ALA A 301 0.63 3.10 -15.72
C ALA A 301 -0.67 2.71 -16.45
N LEU A 302 -1.29 3.64 -17.18
CA LEU A 302 -2.56 3.44 -17.87
C LEU A 302 -2.41 2.75 -19.24
N VAL A 303 -1.20 2.50 -19.74
CA VAL A 303 -0.94 2.00 -21.11
C VAL A 303 -0.07 0.75 -21.19
N VAL A 304 0.11 0.04 -20.07
CA VAL A 304 1.02 -1.12 -20.00
C VAL A 304 0.37 -2.40 -19.46
N TRP A 305 -0.92 -2.36 -19.12
CA TRP A 305 -1.58 -3.39 -18.30
C TRP A 305 -1.52 -4.82 -18.87
N ALA A 306 -1.41 -4.98 -20.20
CA ALA A 306 -1.49 -6.30 -20.82
C ALA A 306 -0.26 -7.18 -20.59
N HIS A 307 0.82 -6.66 -20.02
CA HIS A 307 1.94 -7.51 -19.62
C HIS A 307 1.58 -8.54 -18.55
N HIS A 308 0.46 -8.36 -17.85
CA HIS A 308 0.01 -9.33 -16.85
C HIS A 308 -0.59 -10.60 -17.45
N PHE A 309 -0.74 -10.66 -18.76
CA PHE A 309 -1.37 -11.78 -19.45
C PHE A 309 -0.78 -12.01 -20.85
N PHE A 310 0.53 -11.84 -21.03
CA PHE A 310 1.21 -12.11 -22.30
C PHE A 310 0.96 -13.52 -22.86
N THR A 311 0.69 -14.49 -21.99
CA THR A 311 0.49 -15.89 -22.36
C THR A 311 -0.93 -16.24 -22.81
N VAL A 312 -1.84 -15.26 -23.00
CA VAL A 312 -3.23 -15.54 -23.46
C VAL A 312 -3.37 -15.67 -24.98
N GLY A 313 -2.26 -15.57 -25.72
CA GLY A 313 -2.27 -15.67 -27.19
C GLY A 313 -2.58 -14.35 -27.91
N MET A 314 -2.22 -13.21 -27.33
CA MET A 314 -2.30 -11.91 -28.00
C MET A 314 -1.47 -11.90 -29.30
N PRO A 315 -1.89 -11.14 -30.33
CA PRO A 315 -1.13 -11.02 -31.57
C PRO A 315 0.22 -10.33 -31.34
N THR A 316 1.25 -10.73 -32.09
CA THR A 316 2.64 -10.25 -31.92
C THR A 316 2.79 -8.72 -31.85
N PRO A 317 2.10 -7.90 -32.68
CA PRO A 317 2.19 -6.45 -32.55
C PRO A 317 1.74 -5.92 -31.17
N ALA A 318 0.72 -6.52 -30.56
CA ALA A 318 0.26 -6.15 -29.22
C ALA A 318 1.30 -6.57 -28.17
N LEU A 319 1.85 -7.79 -28.26
CA LEU A 319 2.92 -8.24 -27.37
C LEU A 319 4.11 -7.28 -27.39
N LEU A 320 4.59 -6.90 -28.58
CA LEU A 320 5.72 -5.97 -28.73
C LEU A 320 5.41 -4.58 -28.19
N TYR A 321 4.20 -4.06 -28.45
CA TYR A 321 3.78 -2.77 -27.89
C TYR A 321 3.85 -2.78 -26.36
N PHE A 322 3.23 -3.76 -25.72
CA PHE A 322 3.18 -3.86 -24.27
C PHE A 322 4.53 -4.19 -23.64
N MET A 323 5.39 -4.95 -24.32
CA MET A 323 6.78 -5.16 -23.92
C MET A 323 7.54 -3.84 -23.84
N TYR A 324 7.59 -3.09 -24.94
CA TYR A 324 8.34 -1.83 -25.00
C TYR A 324 7.76 -0.75 -24.09
N SER A 325 6.42 -0.62 -24.03
CA SER A 325 5.78 0.36 -23.15
C SER A 325 6.02 0.02 -21.68
N THR A 326 5.99 -1.26 -21.29
CA THR A 326 6.32 -1.68 -19.91
C THR A 326 7.78 -1.39 -19.58
N MET A 327 8.70 -1.77 -20.46
CA MET A 327 10.13 -1.48 -20.27
C MET A 327 10.40 0.02 -20.17
N SER A 328 9.63 0.86 -20.87
CA SER A 328 9.79 2.31 -20.81
C SER A 328 9.50 2.93 -19.44
N ILE A 329 8.73 2.27 -18.57
CA ILE A 329 8.51 2.70 -17.17
C ILE A 329 9.80 2.65 -16.35
N SER A 330 10.73 1.76 -16.70
CA SER A 330 12.02 1.67 -16.01
C SER A 330 12.85 2.95 -16.14
N LEU A 331 12.64 3.76 -17.18
CA LEU A 331 13.37 5.01 -17.40
C LEU A 331 13.05 6.07 -16.33
N PRO A 332 11.78 6.52 -16.13
CA PRO A 332 11.48 7.46 -15.05
C PRO A 332 11.76 6.86 -13.67
N LEU A 333 11.59 5.53 -13.49
CA LEU A 333 11.94 4.87 -12.23
C LEU A 333 13.44 4.93 -11.95
N ALA A 334 14.29 4.69 -12.95
CA ALA A 334 15.74 4.82 -12.82
C ALA A 334 16.15 6.24 -12.41
N VAL A 335 15.51 7.27 -12.99
CA VAL A 335 15.73 8.67 -12.58
C VAL A 335 15.42 8.85 -11.09
N LEU A 336 14.34 8.28 -10.58
CA LEU A 336 14.01 8.32 -9.15
C LEU A 336 15.12 7.66 -8.31
N PHE A 337 15.56 6.45 -8.66
CA PHE A 337 16.65 5.76 -7.98
C PHE A 337 17.95 6.58 -7.94
N PHE A 338 18.35 7.17 -9.07
CA PHE A 338 19.52 8.03 -9.13
C PHE A 338 19.36 9.27 -8.25
N CYS A 339 18.16 9.87 -8.21
CA CYS A 339 17.89 11.01 -7.32
C CYS A 339 17.94 10.61 -5.83
N TRP A 340 17.42 9.44 -5.47
CA TRP A 340 17.48 8.92 -4.09
C TRP A 340 18.93 8.65 -3.65
N ILE A 341 19.71 7.98 -4.50
CA ILE A 341 21.14 7.72 -4.24
C ILE A 341 21.93 9.05 -4.20
N ALA A 342 21.64 9.98 -5.09
CA ALA A 342 22.29 11.30 -5.09
C ALA A 342 21.93 12.15 -3.86
N THR A 343 20.75 11.95 -3.26
CA THR A 343 20.33 12.62 -2.03
C THR A 343 21.18 12.16 -0.83
N ILE A 344 21.58 10.88 -0.78
CA ILE A 344 22.47 10.36 0.27
C ILE A 344 23.96 10.57 -0.04
N TRP A 345 24.33 10.69 -1.32
CA TRP A 345 25.72 10.84 -1.77
C TRP A 345 26.36 12.12 -1.24
N ARG A 346 27.52 11.98 -0.58
CA ARG A 346 28.24 13.07 0.13
C ARG A 346 27.39 13.78 1.20
N GLY A 347 26.35 13.13 1.71
CA GLY A 347 25.64 13.56 2.92
C GLY A 347 26.36 13.16 4.19
N SER A 348 25.91 13.71 5.33
CA SER A 348 26.35 13.31 6.67
C SER A 348 25.32 12.34 7.25
N LEU A 349 25.55 11.04 7.02
CA LEU A 349 24.60 9.97 7.33
C LEU A 349 24.56 9.64 8.82
N SER A 350 23.35 9.49 9.35
CA SER A 350 23.09 8.81 10.61
C SER A 350 22.15 7.62 10.39
N PHE A 351 22.31 6.56 11.19
CA PHE A 351 21.64 5.26 10.99
C PHE A 351 20.60 4.97 12.08
N GLU A 352 19.68 5.91 12.26
CA GLU A 352 18.44 5.71 13.00
C GLU A 352 17.55 4.68 12.28
N THR A 353 16.57 4.13 13.00
CA THR A 353 15.66 3.10 12.47
C THR A 353 15.01 3.50 11.12
N PRO A 354 14.47 4.72 10.91
CA PRO A 354 13.85 5.07 9.63
C PRO A 354 14.87 5.08 8.49
N MET A 355 16.12 5.51 8.75
CA MET A 355 17.17 5.53 7.72
C MET A 355 17.60 4.11 7.32
N LEU A 356 17.69 3.18 8.27
CA LEU A 356 17.97 1.78 7.96
C LEU A 356 16.88 1.17 7.06
N PHE A 357 15.62 1.39 7.43
CA PHE A 357 14.49 0.95 6.62
C PHE A 357 14.50 1.62 5.23
N ALA A 358 14.82 2.91 5.12
CA ALA A 358 14.93 3.61 3.85
C ALA A 358 16.05 3.07 2.94
N ILE A 359 17.25 2.80 3.48
CA ILE A 359 18.35 2.21 2.71
C ILE A 359 18.02 0.78 2.29
N GLY A 360 17.51 -0.04 3.22
CA GLY A 360 17.08 -1.40 2.92
C GLY A 360 15.97 -1.42 1.87
N TRP A 361 15.04 -0.46 1.94
CA TRP A 361 14.01 -0.25 0.94
C TRP A 361 14.60 0.05 -0.44
N ILE A 362 15.56 0.97 -0.58
CA ILE A 362 16.22 1.26 -1.88
C ILE A 362 16.80 -0.03 -2.47
N ILE A 363 17.55 -0.80 -1.66
CA ILE A 363 18.24 -2.00 -2.15
C ILE A 363 17.23 -3.07 -2.58
N LEU A 364 16.28 -3.42 -1.72
CA LEU A 364 15.33 -4.50 -1.98
C LEU A 364 14.33 -4.11 -3.07
N PHE A 365 13.80 -2.90 -3.04
CA PHE A 365 12.93 -2.42 -4.11
C PHE A 365 13.68 -2.34 -5.45
N GLY A 366 14.97 -2.02 -5.44
CA GLY A 366 15.84 -2.06 -6.62
C GLY A 366 15.95 -3.47 -7.24
N ILE A 367 16.10 -4.51 -6.42
CA ILE A 367 16.07 -5.92 -6.88
C ILE A 367 14.69 -6.25 -7.50
N GLY A 368 13.61 -5.78 -6.88
CA GLY A 368 12.26 -5.89 -7.44
C GLY A 368 12.15 -5.24 -8.83
N GLY A 369 12.66 -4.02 -8.99
CA GLY A 369 12.69 -3.31 -10.27
C GLY A 369 13.46 -4.06 -11.36
N LEU A 370 14.63 -4.63 -11.03
CA LEU A 370 15.45 -5.39 -11.99
C LEU A 370 14.77 -6.69 -12.43
N THR A 371 14.16 -7.42 -11.50
CA THR A 371 13.43 -8.65 -11.84
C THR A 371 12.14 -8.38 -12.62
N GLY A 372 11.55 -7.19 -12.47
CA GLY A 372 10.41 -6.74 -13.27
C GLY A 372 10.74 -6.55 -14.75
N LEU A 373 11.98 -6.13 -15.07
CA LEU A 373 12.44 -6.05 -16.46
C LEU A 373 12.50 -7.42 -17.14
N VAL A 374 12.82 -8.48 -16.38
CA VAL A 374 12.79 -9.86 -16.88
C VAL A 374 11.35 -10.27 -17.21
N LEU A 375 10.37 -9.91 -16.38
CA LEU A 375 8.95 -10.21 -16.63
C LEU A 375 8.31 -9.31 -17.69
N ALA A 376 8.89 -8.14 -17.96
CA ALA A 376 8.45 -7.27 -19.04
C ALA A 376 8.85 -7.83 -20.42
N ASP A 377 9.90 -8.66 -20.49
CA ASP A 377 10.33 -9.33 -21.71
C ASP A 377 9.39 -10.49 -22.03
N VAL A 378 8.74 -10.43 -23.20
CA VAL A 378 7.71 -11.40 -23.59
C VAL A 378 8.27 -12.82 -23.72
N ALA A 379 9.51 -12.97 -24.19
CA ALA A 379 10.11 -14.30 -24.37
C ALA A 379 10.46 -14.93 -23.01
N ALA A 380 10.98 -14.13 -22.07
CA ALA A 380 11.23 -14.57 -20.71
C ALA A 380 9.93 -14.83 -19.94
N ASP A 381 8.92 -13.97 -20.07
CA ASP A 381 7.64 -14.15 -19.37
C ASP A 381 6.96 -15.46 -19.77
N GLN A 382 7.05 -15.91 -21.02
CA GLN A 382 6.52 -17.23 -21.42
C GLN A 382 7.01 -18.40 -20.54
N GLN A 383 8.23 -18.32 -20.03
CA GLN A 383 8.79 -19.32 -19.12
C GLN A 383 8.40 -19.08 -17.65
N TYR A 384 8.35 -17.81 -17.23
CA TYR A 384 8.21 -17.45 -15.82
C TYR A 384 6.77 -17.13 -15.40
N HIS A 385 5.86 -16.97 -16.36
CA HIS A 385 4.47 -16.62 -16.13
C HIS A 385 3.82 -17.62 -15.16
N HIS A 386 3.09 -17.11 -14.18
CA HIS A 386 2.46 -17.92 -13.13
C HIS A 386 3.40 -18.87 -12.34
N SER A 387 4.72 -18.67 -12.38
CA SER A 387 5.67 -19.38 -11.52
C SER A 387 5.91 -18.64 -10.19
N TYR A 388 6.67 -19.27 -9.29
CA TYR A 388 7.19 -18.61 -8.09
C TYR A 388 8.13 -17.42 -8.38
N PHE A 389 8.64 -17.27 -9.61
CA PHE A 389 9.45 -16.10 -9.98
C PHE A 389 8.62 -14.82 -9.91
N VAL A 390 7.39 -14.86 -10.45
CA VAL A 390 6.43 -13.75 -10.37
C VAL A 390 6.06 -13.46 -8.92
N VAL A 391 5.89 -14.50 -8.10
CA VAL A 391 5.59 -14.35 -6.66
C VAL A 391 6.74 -13.62 -5.96
N ALA A 392 7.98 -14.06 -6.16
CA ALA A 392 9.16 -13.43 -5.57
C ALA A 392 9.32 -11.98 -6.04
N HIS A 393 9.28 -11.73 -7.36
CA HIS A 393 9.34 -10.39 -7.92
C HIS A 393 8.32 -9.44 -7.27
N PHE A 394 7.06 -9.87 -7.23
CA PHE A 394 5.97 -9.06 -6.71
C PHE A 394 6.09 -8.79 -5.21
N HIS A 395 6.67 -9.69 -4.42
CA HIS A 395 6.93 -9.44 -3.01
C HIS A 395 8.13 -8.50 -2.80
N TYR A 396 9.16 -8.56 -3.65
CA TYR A 396 10.22 -7.54 -3.64
C TYR A 396 9.68 -6.15 -3.96
N THR A 397 8.69 -6.03 -4.86
CA THR A 397 8.09 -4.73 -5.20
C THR A 397 7.03 -4.27 -4.20
N LEU A 398 6.13 -5.13 -3.71
CA LEU A 398 5.05 -4.71 -2.79
C LEU A 398 5.35 -4.89 -1.31
N PHE A 399 6.03 -5.95 -0.87
CA PHE A 399 6.41 -6.05 0.54
C PHE A 399 7.59 -5.13 0.81
N ALA A 400 8.68 -5.23 0.04
CA ALA A 400 9.82 -4.34 0.25
C ALA A 400 9.48 -2.91 -0.20
N GLY A 401 9.01 -2.71 -1.43
CA GLY A 401 8.66 -1.37 -1.93
C GLY A 401 7.47 -0.73 -1.20
N GLY A 402 6.46 -1.53 -0.84
CA GLY A 402 5.26 -1.06 -0.15
C GLY A 402 5.36 -1.14 1.38
N MET A 403 5.33 -2.35 1.93
CA MET A 403 5.19 -2.55 3.38
C MET A 403 6.41 -2.10 4.20
N MET A 404 7.64 -2.40 3.77
CA MET A 404 8.83 -1.84 4.42
C MET A 404 8.90 -0.31 4.25
N GLY A 405 8.39 0.22 3.12
CA GLY A 405 8.18 1.65 2.94
C GLY A 405 7.22 2.24 3.97
N VAL A 406 6.07 1.60 4.21
CA VAL A 406 5.14 1.96 5.29
C VAL A 406 5.84 1.92 6.65
N MET A 407 6.65 0.90 6.94
CA MET A 407 7.44 0.83 8.17
C MET A 407 8.42 1.99 8.30
N THR A 408 9.08 2.40 7.21
CA THR A 408 9.90 3.62 7.17
C THR A 408 9.07 4.83 7.62
N GLY A 409 7.90 5.05 7.02
CA GLY A 409 7.01 6.17 7.35
C GLY A 409 6.51 6.13 8.78
N VAL A 410 6.14 4.94 9.29
CA VAL A 410 5.75 4.78 10.70
C VAL A 410 6.92 5.14 11.60
N TYR A 411 8.10 4.54 11.46
CA TYR A 411 9.23 4.88 12.34
C TYR A 411 9.66 6.35 12.22
N TYR A 412 9.47 6.98 11.05
CA TYR A 412 9.79 8.39 10.84
C TYR A 412 8.83 9.33 11.57
N TRP A 413 7.52 9.07 11.49
CA TRP A 413 6.50 9.97 12.05
C TRP A 413 5.87 9.50 13.36
N LEU A 414 6.13 8.28 13.85
CA LEU A 414 5.55 7.76 15.08
C LEU A 414 5.81 8.69 16.29
N PRO A 415 7.00 9.29 16.45
CA PRO A 415 7.20 10.26 17.53
C PRO A 415 6.41 11.56 17.36
N LYS A 416 6.20 12.01 16.12
CA LYS A 416 5.34 13.15 15.81
C LYS A 416 3.88 12.85 16.12
N MET A 417 3.40 11.64 15.79
CA MET A 417 2.01 11.23 15.99
C MET A 417 1.68 10.98 17.47
N THR A 418 2.63 10.48 18.26
CA THR A 418 2.40 10.04 19.65
C THR A 418 2.99 10.96 20.72
N GLY A 419 3.92 11.84 20.36
CA GLY A 419 4.68 12.68 21.30
C GLY A 419 5.76 11.96 22.10
N HIS A 420 6.07 10.71 21.77
CA HIS A 420 7.04 9.90 22.49
C HIS A 420 8.04 9.23 21.54
N MET A 421 9.22 8.89 22.03
CA MET A 421 10.22 8.14 21.27
C MET A 421 10.05 6.64 21.50
N TYR A 422 10.11 5.87 20.42
CA TYR A 422 10.22 4.41 20.48
C TYR A 422 11.64 3.96 20.85
N ASN A 423 11.82 2.67 21.12
CA ASN A 423 13.12 2.11 21.41
C ASN A 423 13.93 1.84 20.13
N GLU A 424 14.94 2.66 19.87
CA GLU A 424 15.82 2.52 18.71
C GLU A 424 16.50 1.14 18.61
N LYS A 425 16.89 0.51 19.73
CA LYS A 425 17.54 -0.82 19.66
C LYS A 425 16.57 -1.87 19.12
N LEU A 426 15.31 -1.82 19.56
CA LEU A 426 14.27 -2.72 19.07
C LEU A 426 13.85 -2.38 17.63
N GLY A 427 13.84 -1.09 17.27
CA GLY A 427 13.60 -0.65 15.88
C GLY A 427 14.66 -1.20 14.91
N LYS A 428 15.93 -1.11 15.30
CA LYS A 428 17.06 -1.69 14.54
C LYS A 428 17.02 -3.22 14.49
N LEU A 429 16.66 -3.88 15.59
CA LEU A 429 16.47 -5.33 15.60
C LEU A 429 15.34 -5.75 14.66
N HIS A 430 14.21 -5.03 14.71
CA HIS A 430 13.09 -5.24 13.79
C HIS A 430 13.53 -5.09 12.32
N PHE A 431 14.30 -4.05 12.00
CA PHE A 431 14.88 -3.88 10.66
C PHE A 431 15.68 -5.10 10.22
N TRP A 432 16.69 -5.51 11.00
CA TRP A 432 17.60 -6.59 10.59
C TRP A 432 16.88 -7.93 10.45
N LEU A 433 15.99 -8.26 11.39
CA LEU A 433 15.20 -9.48 11.30
C LEU A 433 14.29 -9.46 10.05
N THR A 434 13.60 -8.34 9.79
CA THR A 434 12.75 -8.19 8.62
C THR A 434 13.57 -8.29 7.32
N ALA A 435 14.66 -7.54 7.18
CA ALA A 435 15.46 -7.53 5.97
C ALA A 435 16.10 -8.90 5.66
N ILE A 436 16.66 -9.57 6.66
CA ILE A 436 17.30 -10.89 6.49
C ILE A 436 16.22 -11.93 6.18
N ALA A 437 15.20 -12.05 7.03
CA ALA A 437 14.15 -13.05 6.85
C ALA A 437 13.39 -12.87 5.54
N PHE A 438 13.17 -11.63 5.10
CA PHE A 438 12.57 -11.34 3.80
C PHE A 438 13.38 -11.93 2.64
N ASN A 439 14.70 -11.70 2.60
CA ASN A 439 15.55 -12.26 1.54
C ASN A 439 15.57 -13.79 1.59
N PHE A 440 15.69 -14.39 2.78
CA PHE A 440 15.63 -15.85 2.91
C PHE A 440 14.24 -16.43 2.61
N THR A 441 13.18 -15.62 2.63
CA THR A 441 11.84 -16.03 2.19
C THR A 441 11.74 -16.05 0.67
N PHE A 442 12.17 -14.97 -0.01
CA PHE A 442 11.84 -14.74 -1.42
C PHE A 442 12.99 -15.02 -2.41
N ILE A 443 14.27 -14.99 -1.99
CA ILE A 443 15.37 -15.44 -2.86
C ILE A 443 15.20 -16.92 -3.25
N PRO A 444 14.92 -17.85 -2.33
CA PRO A 444 14.61 -19.24 -2.71
C PRO A 444 13.45 -19.33 -3.70
N GLN A 445 12.46 -18.45 -3.61
CA GLN A 445 11.32 -18.44 -4.51
C GLN A 445 11.68 -18.02 -5.95
N PHE A 446 12.68 -17.16 -6.15
CA PHE A 446 13.21 -16.94 -7.50
C PHE A 446 13.76 -18.24 -8.09
N PHE A 447 14.55 -19.00 -7.33
CA PHE A 447 15.08 -20.29 -7.81
C PHE A 447 13.98 -21.33 -8.03
N LEU A 448 12.97 -21.38 -7.17
CA LEU A 448 11.78 -22.22 -7.39
C LEU A 448 11.08 -21.88 -8.70
N GLY A 449 10.90 -20.59 -9.00
CA GLY A 449 10.31 -20.13 -10.24
C GLY A 449 11.15 -20.47 -11.47
N LEU A 450 12.46 -20.25 -11.41
CA LEU A 450 13.41 -20.62 -12.47
C LEU A 450 13.43 -22.12 -12.74
N ALA A 451 13.23 -22.94 -11.69
CA ALA A 451 13.11 -24.38 -11.78
C ALA A 451 11.71 -24.87 -12.21
N GLY A 452 10.78 -23.96 -12.52
CA GLY A 452 9.45 -24.28 -13.05
C GLY A 452 8.38 -24.59 -12.00
N MET A 453 8.56 -24.20 -10.74
CA MET A 453 7.52 -24.37 -9.72
C MET A 453 6.35 -23.40 -9.98
N PRO A 454 5.12 -23.90 -10.25
CA PRO A 454 3.96 -23.04 -10.44
C PRO A 454 3.50 -22.42 -9.11
N ARG A 455 2.90 -21.23 -9.18
CA ARG A 455 2.22 -20.62 -8.02
C ARG A 455 0.84 -21.23 -7.79
N ARG A 456 0.28 -21.03 -6.59
CA ARG A 456 -1.07 -21.51 -6.21
C ARG A 456 -1.26 -23.03 -6.29
N ILE A 457 -0.18 -23.79 -6.03
CA ILE A 457 -0.24 -25.25 -5.94
C ILE A 457 -0.04 -25.66 -4.47
N PRO A 458 -0.97 -26.42 -3.86
CA PRO A 458 -0.90 -26.81 -2.45
C PRO A 458 0.07 -27.97 -2.17
N ASP A 459 0.46 -28.72 -3.19
CA ASP A 459 1.42 -29.84 -3.11
C ASP A 459 2.44 -29.75 -4.25
N TYR A 460 3.67 -30.20 -4.02
CA TYR A 460 4.78 -30.02 -4.96
C TYR A 460 5.77 -31.18 -4.95
N ALA A 461 6.51 -31.33 -6.05
CA ALA A 461 7.48 -32.41 -6.23
C ALA A 461 8.72 -32.26 -5.32
N LEU A 462 9.37 -33.38 -4.99
CA LEU A 462 10.55 -33.44 -4.11
C LEU A 462 11.68 -32.48 -4.51
N GLN A 463 11.87 -32.21 -5.80
CA GLN A 463 12.90 -31.29 -6.30
C GLN A 463 12.78 -29.85 -5.77
N PHE A 464 11.60 -29.45 -5.29
CA PHE A 464 11.35 -28.11 -4.75
C PHE A 464 11.41 -28.05 -3.21
N ALA A 465 11.70 -29.16 -2.53
CA ALA A 465 11.58 -29.29 -1.08
C ALA A 465 12.51 -28.36 -0.30
N ASP A 466 13.80 -28.34 -0.61
CA ASP A 466 14.78 -27.60 0.19
C ASP A 466 14.51 -26.08 0.16
N PHE A 467 14.26 -25.53 -1.03
CA PHE A 467 13.94 -24.10 -1.16
C PHE A 467 12.61 -23.73 -0.52
N ASN A 468 11.60 -24.59 -0.58
CA ASN A 468 10.35 -24.36 0.15
C ASN A 468 10.56 -24.41 1.67
N MET A 469 11.32 -25.36 2.18
CA MET A 469 11.63 -25.46 3.60
C MET A 469 12.34 -24.19 4.10
N ILE A 470 13.38 -23.72 3.39
CA ILE A 470 14.09 -22.48 3.72
C ILE A 470 13.13 -21.29 3.68
N SER A 471 12.34 -21.17 2.61
CA SER A 471 11.36 -20.08 2.44
C SER A 471 10.33 -20.06 3.58
N SER A 472 9.84 -21.22 4.02
CA SER A 472 8.90 -21.32 5.13
C SER A 472 9.52 -20.91 6.47
N ILE A 473 10.70 -21.43 6.82
CA ILE A 473 11.36 -21.08 8.08
C ILE A 473 11.59 -19.56 8.13
N ALA A 474 12.09 -18.99 7.04
CA ALA A 474 12.32 -17.55 6.93
C ALA A 474 11.01 -16.75 7.00
N ALA A 475 9.93 -17.23 6.38
CA ALA A 475 8.63 -16.56 6.44
C ALA A 475 8.10 -16.50 7.88
N PHE A 476 8.27 -17.55 8.68
CA PHE A 476 7.90 -17.54 10.10
C PHE A 476 8.74 -16.54 10.91
N VAL A 477 10.05 -16.46 10.66
CA VAL A 477 10.91 -15.44 11.28
C VAL A 477 10.47 -14.02 10.88
N LEU A 478 10.13 -13.82 9.59
CA LEU A 478 9.61 -12.56 9.08
C LEU A 478 8.27 -12.17 9.72
N GLY A 479 7.36 -13.13 9.89
CA GLY A 479 6.09 -12.92 10.57
C GLY A 479 6.26 -12.55 12.04
N LEU A 480 7.13 -13.27 12.75
CA LEU A 480 7.42 -13.00 14.16
C LEU A 480 8.15 -11.69 14.39
N SER A 481 8.99 -11.23 13.45
CA SER A 481 9.67 -9.94 13.57
C SER A 481 8.68 -8.76 13.63
N GLN A 482 7.50 -8.91 13.02
CA GLN A 482 6.43 -7.89 13.06
C GLN A 482 5.89 -7.65 14.47
N LEU A 483 6.05 -8.59 15.41
CA LEU A 483 5.68 -8.36 16.80
C LEU A 483 6.56 -7.29 17.46
N LEU A 484 7.81 -7.13 17.03
CA LEU A 484 8.68 -6.03 17.49
C LEU A 484 8.18 -4.67 16.98
N PHE A 485 7.64 -4.64 15.76
CA PHE A 485 7.03 -3.44 15.20
C PHE A 485 5.80 -3.02 16.02
N VAL A 486 4.89 -3.96 16.27
CA VAL A 486 3.71 -3.74 17.11
C VAL A 486 4.11 -3.30 18.52
N TYR A 487 5.11 -3.96 19.12
CA TYR A 487 5.62 -3.59 20.43
C TYR A 487 6.13 -2.15 20.47
N ASN A 488 6.92 -1.73 19.49
CA ASN A 488 7.42 -0.35 19.42
C ASN A 488 6.28 0.67 19.27
N ILE A 489 5.28 0.39 18.42
CA ILE A 489 4.10 1.26 18.28
C ILE A 489 3.34 1.37 19.60
N VAL A 490 2.99 0.24 20.22
CA VAL A 490 2.24 0.20 21.47
C VAL A 490 3.01 0.85 22.62
N SER A 491 4.32 0.61 22.71
CA SER A 491 5.18 1.26 23.69
C SER A 491 5.13 2.77 23.51
N CYS A 492 5.23 3.26 22.28
CA CYS A 492 5.22 4.70 22.00
C CYS A 492 3.88 5.35 22.37
N VAL A 493 2.76 4.70 22.04
CA VAL A 493 1.39 5.17 22.38
C VAL A 493 1.16 5.17 23.89
N ARG A 494 1.68 4.19 24.62
CA ARG A 494 1.57 4.11 26.09
C ARG A 494 2.42 5.15 26.83
N GLY A 495 3.31 5.84 26.12
CA GLY A 495 4.19 6.86 26.66
C GLY A 495 5.65 6.42 26.69
N GLY A 496 6.52 7.26 27.25
CA GLY A 496 7.95 6.99 27.30
C GLY A 496 8.76 8.28 27.33
N LYS A 497 9.94 8.25 26.70
CA LYS A 497 10.74 9.46 26.55
C LYS A 497 9.99 10.44 25.64
N LYS A 498 9.68 11.64 26.14
CA LYS A 498 9.00 12.67 25.35
C LYS A 498 9.81 13.01 24.10
N ALA A 499 9.11 13.06 22.97
CA ALA A 499 9.65 13.52 21.71
C ALA A 499 9.66 15.06 21.67
N THR A 500 10.66 15.64 21.03
CA THR A 500 10.71 17.08 20.74
C THR A 500 9.77 17.43 19.58
N ASN A 501 9.49 18.72 19.37
CA ASN A 501 8.72 19.19 18.22
C ASN A 501 9.42 18.81 16.90
N LYS A 502 10.74 19.06 16.85
CA LYS A 502 11.65 18.61 15.81
C LYS A 502 12.44 17.40 16.30
N VAL A 503 11.92 16.21 16.03
CA VAL A 503 12.45 14.93 16.56
C VAL A 503 13.80 14.58 15.93
N TRP A 504 13.92 14.83 14.62
CA TRP A 504 15.11 14.55 13.85
C TRP A 504 15.81 15.86 13.51
N GLU A 505 17.12 15.93 13.74
CA GLU A 505 17.93 17.13 13.55
C GLU A 505 17.78 17.73 12.13
N GLY A 506 17.88 16.87 11.11
CA GLY A 506 17.79 17.25 9.70
C GLY A 506 16.37 17.29 9.13
N ALA A 507 15.33 17.11 9.96
CA ALA A 507 13.95 17.15 9.46
C ALA A 507 13.62 18.55 8.93
N GLU A 508 12.95 18.60 7.79
CA GLU A 508 12.47 19.83 7.15
C GLU A 508 11.01 19.64 6.74
N GLY A 509 10.25 20.73 6.71
CA GLY A 509 8.81 20.72 6.43
C GLY A 509 7.97 21.34 7.53
N LEU A 510 6.76 21.77 7.15
CA LEU A 510 5.81 22.46 8.03
C LEU A 510 5.30 21.57 9.17
N GLU A 511 5.29 20.25 9.01
CA GLU A 511 4.88 19.31 10.05
C GLU A 511 5.85 19.29 11.26
N TRP A 512 7.10 19.69 11.04
CA TRP A 512 8.15 19.71 12.08
C TRP A 512 8.22 21.02 12.86
N THR A 513 7.52 22.07 12.42
CA THR A 513 7.39 23.33 13.16
C THR A 513 6.35 23.24 14.28
N LEU A 514 5.44 22.26 14.19
CA LEU A 514 4.37 22.02 15.15
C LEU A 514 4.81 21.17 16.35
N SER A 515 4.01 21.16 17.40
CA SER A 515 4.22 20.32 18.58
C SER A 515 4.17 18.81 18.25
N SER A 516 4.66 17.97 19.18
CA SER A 516 4.56 16.51 19.10
C SER A 516 3.80 15.98 20.33
N PRO A 517 2.53 15.54 20.22
CA PRO A 517 1.69 15.59 19.02
C PRO A 517 1.21 17.01 18.67
N PRO A 518 0.83 17.28 17.41
CA PRO A 518 0.22 18.55 17.03
C PRO A 518 -1.13 18.76 17.72
N ALA A 519 -1.52 20.02 17.96
CA ALA A 519 -2.85 20.36 18.45
C ALA A 519 -3.97 19.90 17.51
N ALA A 520 -5.18 19.71 18.04
CA ALA A 520 -6.32 19.18 17.29
C ALA A 520 -6.65 20.03 16.04
N LYS A 521 -6.64 21.36 16.16
CA LYS A 521 -6.74 22.33 15.05
C LYS A 521 -5.45 23.16 15.02
N PRO A 522 -4.49 22.91 14.11
CA PRO A 522 -3.40 23.85 13.88
C PRO A 522 -4.02 25.13 13.29
N SER A 523 -3.87 26.27 13.97
CA SER A 523 -4.31 27.55 13.37
C SER A 523 -3.39 27.88 12.20
N MET A 524 -3.91 28.43 11.10
CA MET A 524 -3.11 28.89 9.95
C MET A 524 -1.97 29.87 10.37
N PHE A 525 -2.15 30.56 11.50
CA PHE A 525 -1.18 31.48 12.12
C PHE A 525 -0.06 30.83 12.95
N GLN A 526 -0.02 29.50 13.08
CA GLN A 526 1.10 28.78 13.71
C GLN A 526 2.22 28.43 12.71
N PHE A 527 2.00 28.63 11.42
CA PHE A 527 3.04 28.50 10.41
C PHE A 527 3.76 29.84 10.29
N ASP A 528 5.05 29.87 10.67
CA ASP A 528 5.91 31.05 10.52
C ASP A 528 5.99 31.41 9.02
N PRO A 529 5.59 32.63 8.59
CA PRO A 529 5.64 33.06 7.19
C PRO A 529 7.03 32.91 6.53
N GLY A 530 8.10 32.88 7.32
CA GLY A 530 9.46 32.66 6.84
C GLY A 530 9.75 31.24 6.33
N CYS A 531 8.94 30.24 6.70
CA CYS A 531 9.16 28.84 6.33
C CYS A 531 8.69 28.48 4.91
N CYS A 532 7.87 29.31 4.26
CA CYS A 532 7.34 29.05 2.90
C CYS A 532 8.31 29.45 1.76
N LEU A 533 9.55 29.84 2.08
CA LEU A 533 10.50 30.43 1.14
C LEU A 533 11.73 29.60 0.80
N TYR A 534 11.82 28.34 1.24
CA TYR A 534 12.94 27.45 0.88
C TYR A 534 12.47 26.11 0.31
#